data_AF-A0A7J8ER46-F1
#
_entry.id   AF-A0A7J8ER46-F1
#
_cell.length_a   1.000
_cell.length_b   1.000
_cell.length_c   1.000
_cell.angle_alpha   90.00
_cell.angle_beta   90.00
_cell.angle_gamma   90.00
#
_symmetry.space_group_name_H-M   'P 1'
#
loop_
_entity.id
_entity.type
_entity.pdbx_description
1 polymer ?
#
loop_
_entity_poly.entity_id
_entity_poly.type
_entity_poly.pdbx_seq_one_letter_code
_entity_poly.pdbx_strand_id
1 'polypeptide(L)'
;MVKFGVSGFGHIGHLVTRAAFNSGKVDIVAISDPSIDLNNMVYMFQCDSTHGEFKGTVKAENRKLVNSGKFISIFQERDLANIKWCDAGAAYVVESTGIFTTTEKAGAHLKGGAKKVIISAPFL
;
A
#
# COMPACT_ATOMS: atom_id res chain seq x y z
N MET A 1 16.86 0.38 4.02
CA MET A 1 15.56 0.83 4.54
C MET A 1 14.58 -0.34 4.51
N VAL A 2 13.65 -0.42 5.45
CA VAL A 2 12.64 -1.50 5.46
C VAL A 2 11.58 -1.20 4.38
N LYS A 3 11.27 -2.20 3.55
CA LYS A 3 10.35 -2.08 2.41
C LYS A 3 8.98 -2.67 2.75
N PHE A 4 7.95 -1.86 2.57
CA PHE A 4 6.56 -2.16 2.87
C PHE A 4 5.69 -2.21 1.61
N GLY A 5 4.73 -3.14 1.63
CA GLY A 5 3.54 -3.13 0.79
C GLY A 5 2.33 -2.66 1.60
N VAL A 6 1.35 -2.07 0.92
CA VAL A 6 0.06 -1.68 1.51
C VAL A 6 -1.06 -2.42 0.77
N SER A 7 -1.89 -3.16 1.50
CA SER A 7 -3.08 -3.85 1.01
C SER A 7 -4.32 -3.07 1.44
N GLY A 8 -5.13 -2.62 0.48
CA GLY A 8 -6.23 -1.68 0.67
C GLY A 8 -5.76 -0.23 0.74
N PHE A 9 -6.20 0.60 -0.22
CA PHE A 9 -5.80 2.01 -0.34
C PHE A 9 -6.92 2.98 0.06
N GLY A 10 -7.69 2.59 1.07
CA GLY A 10 -8.70 3.45 1.69
C GLY A 10 -8.10 4.48 2.65
N HIS A 11 -8.85 4.84 3.70
CA HIS A 11 -8.43 5.87 4.66
C HIS A 11 -7.08 5.53 5.33
N ILE A 12 -6.96 4.33 5.92
CA ILE A 12 -5.71 3.94 6.61
C ILE A 12 -4.56 3.73 5.63
N GLY A 13 -4.78 3.02 4.52
CA GLY A 13 -3.72 2.69 3.57
C GLY A 13 -3.07 3.93 2.94
N HIS A 14 -3.86 4.92 2.53
CA HIS A 14 -3.31 6.14 1.96
C HIS A 14 -2.57 6.99 3.02
N LEU A 15 -3.09 7.07 4.26
CA LEU A 15 -2.43 7.80 5.34
C LEU A 15 -1.12 7.15 5.78
N VAL A 16 -1.07 5.83 5.87
CA VAL A 16 0.17 5.07 6.10
C VAL A 16 1.19 5.39 5.02
N THR A 17 0.76 5.46 3.76
CA THR A 17 1.65 5.78 2.64
C THR A 17 2.18 7.22 2.74
N ARG A 18 1.33 8.19 3.08
CA ARG A 18 1.74 9.60 3.32
C ARG A 18 2.71 9.70 4.50
N ALA A 19 2.42 9.04 5.61
CA ALA A 19 3.27 9.05 6.81
C ALA A 19 4.64 8.39 6.56
N ALA A 20 4.67 7.28 5.84
CA ALA A 20 5.90 6.62 5.42
C ALA A 20 6.77 7.57 4.59
N PHE A 21 6.17 8.23 3.60
CA PHE A 21 6.88 9.20 2.77
C PHE A 21 7.43 10.38 3.59
N ASN A 22 6.59 11.04 4.38
CA ASN A 22 6.97 12.23 5.15
C ASN A 22 8.03 11.93 6.23
N SER A 23 7.97 10.74 6.83
CA SER A 23 8.94 10.35 7.86
C SER A 23 10.29 9.92 7.27
N GLY A 24 10.31 9.40 6.05
CA GLY A 24 11.50 8.82 5.42
C GLY A 24 12.07 7.59 6.14
N LYS A 25 11.36 7.03 7.12
CA LYS A 25 11.85 5.91 7.97
C LYS A 25 11.68 4.55 7.30
N VAL A 26 10.70 4.43 6.40
CA VAL A 26 10.36 3.20 5.68
C VAL A 26 10.04 3.55 4.23
N ASP A 27 10.20 2.57 3.34
CA ASP A 27 9.86 2.73 1.92
C ASP A 27 8.59 1.94 1.60
N ILE A 28 7.57 2.62 1.08
CA ILE A 28 6.46 1.95 0.41
C ILE A 28 6.91 1.65 -1.01
N VAL A 29 6.85 0.38 -1.39
CA VAL A 29 7.31 -0.09 -2.71
C VAL A 29 6.19 -0.73 -3.52
N ALA A 30 5.07 -1.06 -2.86
CA ALA A 30 3.89 -1.61 -3.50
C ALA A 30 2.60 -1.18 -2.80
N ILE A 31 1.54 -1.01 -3.58
CA ILE A 31 0.17 -0.84 -3.11
C ILE A 31 -0.71 -1.82 -3.89
N SER A 32 -1.64 -2.50 -3.20
CA SER A 32 -2.63 -3.37 -3.82
C SER A 32 -4.03 -2.93 -3.44
N ASP A 33 -4.85 -2.60 -4.44
CA ASP A 33 -6.28 -2.37 -4.26
C ASP A 33 -7.04 -2.73 -5.56
N PRO A 34 -7.91 -3.75 -5.56
CA PRO A 34 -8.64 -4.16 -6.75
C PRO A 34 -9.76 -3.19 -7.16
N SER A 35 -10.13 -2.23 -6.29
CA SER A 35 -11.27 -1.34 -6.48
C SER A 35 -10.87 0.08 -6.89
N ILE A 36 -9.57 0.42 -6.81
CA ILE A 36 -9.07 1.77 -7.07
C ILE A 36 -8.02 1.70 -8.18
N ASP A 37 -8.17 2.49 -9.24
CA ASP A 37 -7.17 2.61 -10.30
C ASP A 37 -6.07 3.61 -9.94
N LEU A 38 -4.96 3.55 -10.68
CA LEU A 38 -3.77 4.36 -10.42
C LEU A 38 -4.05 5.87 -10.43
N ASN A 39 -4.91 6.39 -11.31
CA ASN A 39 -5.18 7.82 -11.37
C ASN A 39 -5.96 8.26 -10.12
N ASN A 40 -6.92 7.45 -9.69
CA ASN A 40 -7.63 7.67 -8.43
C ASN A 40 -6.70 7.55 -7.22
N MET A 41 -5.75 6.60 -7.20
CA MET A 41 -4.74 6.53 -6.14
C MET A 41 -3.87 7.80 -6.08
N VAL A 42 -3.46 8.33 -7.23
CA VAL A 42 -2.70 9.60 -7.32
C VAL A 42 -3.54 10.76 -6.77
N TYR A 43 -4.82 10.84 -7.16
CA TYR A 43 -5.73 11.86 -6.65
C TYR A 43 -5.91 11.78 -5.13
N MET A 44 -6.22 10.60 -4.60
CA MET A 44 -6.36 10.38 -3.15
C MET A 44 -5.06 10.66 -2.39
N PHE A 45 -3.91 10.34 -3.00
CA PHE A 45 -2.63 10.68 -2.39
C PHE A 45 -2.36 12.19 -2.42
N GLN A 46 -2.78 12.91 -3.45
CA GLN A 46 -2.60 14.36 -3.58
C GLN A 46 -3.56 15.16 -2.70
N CYS A 47 -4.83 14.75 -2.62
CA CYS A 47 -5.90 15.50 -1.96
C CYS A 47 -6.56 14.66 -0.86
N ASP A 48 -6.49 15.14 0.39
CA ASP A 48 -7.22 14.57 1.52
C ASP A 48 -8.01 15.67 2.23
N SER A 49 -9.27 15.41 2.57
CA SER A 49 -10.17 16.41 3.15
C SER A 49 -9.88 16.71 4.63
N THR A 50 -9.20 15.81 5.34
CA THR A 50 -8.91 15.92 6.78
C THR A 50 -7.50 16.48 7.02
N HIS A 51 -6.53 16.03 6.23
CA HIS A 51 -5.11 16.35 6.34
C HIS A 51 -4.62 17.32 5.27
N GLY A 52 -5.51 17.73 4.36
CA GLY A 52 -5.23 18.67 3.29
C GLY A 52 -4.41 18.08 2.15
N GLU A 53 -3.94 18.98 1.28
CA GLU A 53 -3.12 18.64 0.13
C GLU A 53 -1.72 18.18 0.51
N PHE A 54 -1.27 17.13 -0.17
CA PHE A 54 0.10 16.66 -0.08
C PHE A 54 1.05 17.68 -0.72
N LYS A 55 2.10 18.06 0.01
CA LYS A 55 3.03 19.12 -0.40
C LYS A 55 4.10 18.68 -1.40
N GLY A 56 4.26 17.37 -1.62
CA GLY A 56 5.18 16.83 -2.62
C GLY A 56 4.48 16.61 -3.97
N THR A 57 5.23 16.01 -4.91
CA THR A 57 4.70 15.66 -6.23
C THR A 57 4.38 14.18 -6.27
N VAL A 58 3.13 13.85 -6.57
CA VAL A 58 2.70 12.49 -6.90
C VAL A 58 2.14 12.44 -8.31
N LYS A 59 2.51 11.42 -9.08
CA LYS A 59 2.05 11.24 -10.47
C LYS A 59 1.95 9.77 -10.84
N ALA A 60 1.17 9.49 -11.89
CA ALA A 60 1.17 8.20 -12.55
C ALA A 60 2.26 8.20 -13.65
N GLU A 61 3.13 7.20 -13.64
CA GLU A 61 4.17 7.03 -14.66
C GLU A 61 4.48 5.54 -14.84
N ASN A 62 4.52 5.04 -16.08
CA ASN A 62 4.83 3.64 -16.39
C ASN A 62 3.98 2.60 -15.60
N ARG A 63 2.68 2.89 -15.43
CA ARG A 63 1.74 2.09 -14.61
C ARG A 63 2.13 1.96 -13.13
N LYS A 64 2.92 2.91 -12.63
CA LYS A 64 3.34 3.02 -11.23
C LYS A 64 2.93 4.38 -10.67
N LEU A 65 2.76 4.43 -9.35
CA LEU A 65 2.64 5.68 -8.63
C LEU A 65 4.05 6.16 -8.32
N VAL A 66 4.38 7.38 -8.72
CA VAL A 66 5.69 7.99 -8.51
C VAL A 66 5.55 9.15 -7.55
N ASN A 67 6.30 9.11 -6.45
CA ASN A 67 6.35 10.18 -5.46
C ASN A 67 7.80 10.63 -5.24
N SER A 68 8.11 11.88 -5.60
CA SER A 68 9.48 12.44 -5.54
C SER A 68 10.56 11.51 -6.10
N GLY A 69 10.29 10.90 -7.27
CA GLY A 69 11.20 9.99 -7.96
C GLY A 69 11.21 8.54 -7.43
N LYS A 70 10.51 8.24 -6.34
CA LYS A 70 10.32 6.87 -5.85
C LYS A 70 9.15 6.20 -6.58
N PHE A 71 9.42 5.05 -7.19
CA PHE A 71 8.42 4.24 -7.89
C PHE A 71 7.74 3.26 -6.95
N ILE A 72 6.41 3.27 -6.95
CA ILE A 72 5.55 2.37 -6.17
C ILE A 72 4.75 1.51 -7.15
N SER A 73 4.92 0.20 -7.05
CA SER A 73 4.22 -0.76 -7.90
C SER A 73 2.76 -0.88 -7.49
N ILE A 74 1.85 -0.91 -8.47
CA ILE A 74 0.42 -1.05 -8.21
C ILE A 74 -0.02 -2.46 -8.60
N PHE A 75 -0.77 -3.09 -7.70
CA PHE A 75 -1.44 -4.37 -7.92
C PHE A 75 -2.96 -4.17 -7.77
N GLN A 76 -3.74 -4.96 -8.50
CA GLN A 76 -5.22 -4.91 -8.46
C GLN A 76 -5.79 -6.32 -8.30
N GLU A 77 -5.11 -7.16 -7.54
CA GLU A 77 -5.53 -8.53 -7.29
C GLU A 77 -6.58 -8.57 -6.18
N ARG A 78 -7.62 -9.39 -6.37
CA ARG A 78 -8.64 -9.65 -5.33
C ARG A 78 -8.21 -10.72 -4.35
N ASP A 79 -7.45 -11.71 -4.84
CA ASP A 79 -6.90 -12.76 -3.99
C ASP A 79 -5.53 -12.31 -3.47
N LEU A 80 -5.42 -12.23 -2.14
CA LEU A 80 -4.19 -11.83 -1.45
C LEU A 80 -2.99 -12.70 -1.80
N ALA A 81 -3.21 -13.98 -2.14
CA ALA A 81 -2.15 -14.91 -2.49
C ALA A 81 -1.52 -14.63 -3.87
N ASN A 82 -2.24 -13.92 -4.73
CA ASN A 82 -1.78 -13.58 -6.08
C ASN A 82 -0.94 -12.30 -6.11
N ILE A 83 -1.02 -11.46 -5.07
CA ILE A 83 -0.24 -10.22 -5.00
C ILE A 83 1.25 -10.56 -4.90
N LYS A 84 2.02 -10.22 -5.94
CA LYS A 84 3.45 -10.53 -6.02
C LYS A 84 4.30 -9.51 -5.28
N TRP A 85 4.22 -9.50 -3.95
CA TRP A 85 5.00 -8.62 -3.07
C TRP A 85 6.51 -8.74 -3.29
N CYS A 86 7.01 -9.96 -3.53
CA CYS A 86 8.43 -10.22 -3.78
C CYS A 86 8.96 -9.46 -5.00
N ASP A 87 8.18 -9.37 -6.07
CA ASP A 87 8.58 -8.71 -7.33
C ASP A 87 8.78 -7.20 -7.12
N ALA A 88 8.00 -6.60 -6.22
CA ALA A 88 8.17 -5.21 -5.81
C ALA A 88 9.18 -5.03 -4.66
N GLY A 89 9.66 -6.12 -4.07
CA GLY A 89 10.57 -6.13 -2.92
C GLY A 89 9.92 -5.77 -1.58
N ALA A 90 8.60 -5.90 -1.45
CA ALA A 90 7.88 -5.65 -0.20
C ALA A 90 8.05 -6.83 0.77
N ALA A 91 8.76 -6.61 1.88
CA ALA A 91 9.00 -7.63 2.90
C ALA A 91 7.95 -7.62 4.02
N TYR A 92 7.39 -6.45 4.32
CA TYR A 92 6.34 -6.26 5.31
C TYR A 92 5.09 -5.78 4.58
N VAL A 93 3.91 -6.23 5.00
CA VAL A 93 2.64 -5.77 4.43
C VAL A 93 1.78 -5.19 5.53
N VAL A 94 1.24 -3.99 5.29
CA VAL A 94 0.13 -3.45 6.07
C VAL A 94 -1.16 -3.92 5.42
N GLU A 95 -1.92 -4.74 6.14
CA GLU A 95 -3.25 -5.19 5.73
C GLU A 95 -4.29 -4.23 6.31
N SER A 96 -4.82 -3.37 5.44
CA SER A 96 -5.71 -2.27 5.77
C SER A 96 -7.02 -2.25 4.97
N THR A 97 -7.41 -3.39 4.40
CA THR A 97 -8.71 -3.56 3.72
C THR A 97 -9.87 -3.63 4.73
N GLY A 98 -9.59 -4.07 5.96
CA GLY A 98 -10.62 -4.36 6.98
C GLY A 98 -11.39 -5.66 6.75
N ILE A 99 -11.10 -6.40 5.67
CA ILE A 99 -11.79 -7.66 5.32
C ILE A 99 -11.00 -8.88 5.84
N PHE A 100 -9.66 -8.78 5.83
CA PHE A 100 -8.75 -9.88 6.15
C PHE A 100 -8.14 -9.68 7.53
N THR A 101 -8.95 -9.75 8.59
CA THR A 101 -8.54 -9.42 9.98
C THR A 101 -8.17 -10.63 10.85
N THR A 102 -8.20 -11.85 10.31
CA THR A 102 -7.72 -13.06 11.00
C THR A 102 -6.35 -13.49 10.51
N THR A 103 -5.64 -14.29 11.30
CA THR A 103 -4.29 -14.79 10.96
C THR A 103 -4.34 -15.66 9.71
N GLU A 104 -5.36 -16.51 9.54
CA GLU A 104 -5.43 -17.37 8.36
C GLU A 104 -5.66 -16.54 7.09
N LYS A 105 -6.58 -15.57 7.16
CA LYS A 105 -6.93 -14.71 6.02
C LYS A 105 -5.77 -13.82 5.61
N ALA A 106 -5.21 -13.05 6.55
CA ALA A 106 -4.09 -12.14 6.30
C ALA A 106 -2.79 -12.90 5.94
N GLY A 107 -2.64 -14.13 6.44
CA GLY A 107 -1.52 -15.01 6.14
C GLY A 107 -1.38 -15.36 4.64
N ALA A 108 -2.43 -15.18 3.84
CA ALA A 108 -2.37 -15.36 2.39
C ALA A 108 -1.32 -14.46 1.72
N HIS A 109 -1.01 -13.28 2.25
CA HIS A 109 0.07 -12.42 1.74
C HIS A 109 1.45 -13.07 1.79
N LEU A 110 1.67 -14.03 2.69
CA LEU A 110 2.94 -14.75 2.78
C LEU A 110 3.20 -15.59 1.53
N LYS A 111 2.14 -16.07 0.85
CA LYS A 111 2.25 -16.78 -0.44
C LYS A 111 2.74 -15.85 -1.55
N GLY A 112 2.45 -14.55 -1.45
CA GLY A 112 2.96 -13.49 -2.33
C GLY A 112 4.42 -13.09 -2.09
N GLY A 113 5.07 -13.68 -1.07
CA GLY A 113 6.46 -13.43 -0.72
C GLY A 113 6.69 -12.37 0.37
N ALA A 114 5.62 -11.90 1.02
CA ALA A 114 5.76 -11.09 2.23
C ALA A 114 6.35 -11.95 3.37
N LYS A 115 7.17 -11.35 4.24
CA LYS A 115 7.76 -12.01 5.42
C LYS A 115 6.91 -11.82 6.68
N LYS A 116 6.23 -10.67 6.78
CA LYS A 116 5.40 -10.30 7.93
C LYS A 116 4.20 -9.49 7.45
N VAL A 117 3.10 -9.64 8.19
CA VAL A 117 1.85 -8.92 7.94
C VAL A 117 1.46 -8.19 9.22
N ILE A 118 1.07 -6.92 9.10
CA ILE A 118 0.51 -6.09 10.17
C ILE A 118 -0.94 -5.81 9.81
N ILE A 119 -1.87 -6.33 10.61
CA ILE A 119 -3.30 -6.07 10.44
C ILE A 119 -3.61 -4.74 11.13
N SER A 120 -4.21 -3.79 10.42
CA SER A 120 -4.49 -2.44 10.93
C SER A 120 -5.84 -2.34 11.67
N ALA A 121 -6.33 -3.44 12.21
CA ALA A 121 -7.60 -3.54 12.91
C ALA A 121 -7.48 -4.58 14.03
N PRO A 122 -8.35 -4.53 15.06
CA PRO A 122 -8.43 -5.59 16.05
C PRO A 122 -8.64 -6.96 15.40
N PHE A 123 -8.01 -7.97 15.98
CA PHE A 123 -8.27 -9.35 15.61
C PHE A 123 -9.73 -9.70 15.94
N LEU A 124 -10.43 -10.33 14.98
CA LEU A 124 -11.73 -10.97 15.20
C LEU A 124 -11.52 -12.47 15.44
#